data_AF-A0A0S4U2G5-F1
#
_entry.id   AF-A0A0S4U2G5-F1
#
_cell.length_a   1.000
_cell.length_b   1.000
_cell.length_c   1.000
_cell.angle_alpha   90.00
_cell.angle_beta   90.00
_cell.angle_gamma   90.00
#
_symmetry.space_group_name_H-M   'P 1'
#
loop_
_entity.id
_entity.type
_entity.pdbx_description
1 polymer ?
#
loop_
_entity_poly.entity_id
_entity_poly.type
_entity_poly.pdbx_seq_one_letter_code
_entity_poly.pdbx_strand_id
1 'polypeptide(L)'
;MQSSGGDVTLNASGAYAQTDSNVIAAGHATIHGGNVHIAASALPASVAAMNGGVLIQSDADLVNVGGLIQGKVRNAGQSASEGAVTLIAAGVVRNDATASTQGIVFGQDDDVVVRAGGDIVNHQSRILSNAKLTLAARGDVFNTLDKTAGANGERPVAWTSSGTRWLFLRNHSAGLDVDYGSIPQTGQVPYFVSQTGTAISGRNVSNVGGQVLSNGGDIAITAASIFHNEALPTGSAHFSRSCMIFCRSEASSTVSTTGGAISAGGNLAIRAGTLAENIGGQVLSVGSMTVTAPKVRAVGITGYTALARERGFKAFFGDTWARLYAADVGGNWSAITGGLTINGQGQIEGGSFDGQTVTASNGIVTVRAKSRQPVSVESRVGLTSWLWQ
;
A
#
# COMPACT_ATOMS: atom_id res chain seq x y z
N MET A 1 -0.77 16.35 -31.11
CA MET A 1 -1.24 15.70 -32.36
C MET A 1 -2.66 15.18 -32.13
N GLN A 2 -3.59 15.45 -33.05
CA GLN A 2 -4.95 14.93 -32.95
C GLN A 2 -5.42 14.42 -34.31
N SER A 3 -6.00 13.23 -34.35
CA SER A 3 -6.72 12.70 -35.51
C SER A 3 -8.21 12.70 -35.21
N SER A 4 -9.02 13.36 -36.05
CA SER A 4 -10.46 13.51 -35.87
C SER A 4 -11.29 12.34 -36.41
N GLY A 5 -10.68 11.41 -37.16
CA GLY A 5 -11.43 10.32 -37.82
C GLY A 5 -10.67 9.01 -38.00
N GLY A 6 -9.42 8.89 -37.55
CA GLY A 6 -8.65 7.68 -37.74
C GLY A 6 -7.60 7.43 -36.67
N ASP A 7 -6.71 6.51 -36.98
CA ASP A 7 -5.63 6.07 -36.11
C ASP A 7 -4.50 7.10 -36.06
N VAL A 8 -3.71 7.04 -35.01
CA VAL A 8 -2.41 7.70 -34.91
C VAL A 8 -1.35 6.63 -34.74
N THR A 9 -0.35 6.62 -35.62
CA THR A 9 0.82 5.76 -35.47
C THR A 9 2.08 6.61 -35.43
N LEU A 10 2.85 6.46 -34.36
CA LEU A 10 4.12 7.13 -34.12
C LEU A 10 5.20 6.06 -34.02
N ASN A 11 6.09 6.00 -34.99
CA ASN A 11 7.19 5.04 -35.00
C ASN A 11 8.52 5.80 -35.04
N ALA A 12 9.24 5.77 -33.92
CA ALA A 12 10.57 6.34 -33.79
C ALA A 12 11.62 5.24 -33.92
N SER A 13 12.65 5.46 -34.74
CA SER A 13 13.83 4.57 -34.81
C SER A 13 14.75 4.69 -33.59
N GLY A 14 14.59 5.77 -32.81
CA GLY A 14 15.27 6.01 -31.55
C GLY A 14 14.27 6.24 -30.43
N ALA A 15 14.62 7.05 -29.43
CA ALA A 15 13.70 7.38 -28.34
C ALA A 15 12.49 8.19 -28.84
N TYR A 16 11.30 7.85 -28.35
CA TYR A 16 10.12 8.68 -28.41
C TYR A 16 9.96 9.40 -27.07
N ALA A 17 9.89 10.73 -27.09
CA ALA A 17 9.62 11.53 -25.91
C ALA A 17 8.51 12.54 -26.22
N GLN A 18 7.55 12.64 -25.30
CA GLN A 18 6.57 13.72 -25.28
C GLN A 18 6.53 14.35 -23.89
N THR A 19 6.50 15.68 -23.86
CA THR A 19 6.37 16.47 -22.65
C THR A 19 5.28 17.50 -22.88
N ASP A 20 4.37 17.67 -21.90
CA ASP A 20 3.35 18.71 -21.92
C ASP A 20 2.50 18.71 -23.21
N SER A 21 2.26 17.50 -23.76
CA SER A 21 1.69 17.30 -25.09
C SER A 21 0.65 16.20 -25.11
N ASN A 22 -0.33 16.33 -26.00
CA ASN A 22 -1.41 15.38 -26.19
C ASN A 22 -1.31 14.68 -27.55
N VAL A 23 -1.42 13.36 -27.55
CA VAL A 23 -1.62 12.49 -28.72
C VAL A 23 -2.99 11.87 -28.60
N ILE A 24 -3.92 12.29 -29.46
CA ILE A 24 -5.32 11.85 -29.40
C ILE A 24 -5.71 11.23 -30.74
N ALA A 25 -6.06 9.95 -30.75
CA ALA A 25 -6.59 9.24 -31.90
C ALA A 25 -8.11 9.06 -31.77
N ALA A 26 -8.86 9.27 -32.85
CA ALA A 26 -10.27 8.90 -32.90
C ALA A 26 -10.45 7.38 -32.89
N GLY A 27 -9.58 6.66 -33.61
CA GLY A 27 -9.46 5.20 -33.62
C GLY A 27 -8.43 4.71 -32.61
N HIS A 28 -7.36 4.06 -33.10
CA HIS A 28 -6.28 3.50 -32.31
C HIS A 28 -5.06 4.43 -32.22
N ALA A 29 -4.33 4.38 -31.11
CA ALA A 29 -3.04 5.05 -30.98
C ALA A 29 -1.94 4.00 -30.81
N THR A 30 -0.99 3.95 -31.74
CA THR A 30 0.18 3.06 -31.68
C THR A 30 1.44 3.89 -31.56
N ILE A 31 2.25 3.63 -30.54
CA ILE A 31 3.56 4.27 -30.36
C ILE A 31 4.63 3.19 -30.28
N HIS A 32 5.69 3.34 -31.07
CA HIS A 32 6.87 2.51 -31.03
C HIS A 32 8.12 3.39 -30.92
N GLY A 33 9.08 3.00 -30.08
CA GLY A 33 10.38 3.66 -29.99
C GLY A 33 11.40 2.89 -29.16
N GLY A 34 12.67 3.24 -29.30
CA GLY A 34 13.76 2.63 -28.53
C GLY A 34 13.54 2.77 -27.01
N ASN A 35 13.30 3.99 -26.55
CA ASN A 35 12.71 4.30 -25.23
C ASN A 35 11.42 5.07 -25.46
N VAL A 36 10.43 4.93 -24.58
CA VAL A 36 9.21 5.73 -24.64
C VAL A 36 9.06 6.53 -23.36
N HIS A 37 9.04 7.86 -23.47
CA HIS A 37 8.86 8.76 -22.35
C HIS A 37 7.65 9.67 -22.55
N ILE A 38 6.74 9.67 -21.58
CA ILE A 38 5.56 10.52 -21.54
C ILE A 38 5.60 11.30 -20.23
N ALA A 39 5.62 12.63 -20.30
CA ALA A 39 5.74 13.45 -19.11
C ALA A 39 4.76 14.63 -19.11
N ALA A 40 4.04 14.80 -18.02
CA ALA A 40 3.44 16.08 -17.64
C ALA A 40 4.42 16.79 -16.71
N SER A 41 4.94 17.94 -17.13
CA SER A 41 5.83 18.78 -16.34
C SER A 41 5.11 20.05 -15.88
N ALA A 42 4.76 20.93 -16.83
CA ALA A 42 4.01 22.15 -16.54
C ALA A 42 2.55 22.06 -17.01
N LEU A 43 2.28 21.26 -18.04
CA LEU A 43 0.95 21.08 -18.63
C LEU A 43 0.57 19.60 -18.66
N PRO A 44 -0.72 19.28 -18.79
CA PRO A 44 -1.15 17.89 -18.96
C PRO A 44 -0.52 17.26 -20.21
N ALA A 45 -0.09 16.01 -20.08
CA ALA A 45 0.33 15.18 -21.20
C ALA A 45 -0.56 13.94 -21.31
N SER A 46 -0.90 13.54 -22.54
CA SER A 46 -1.75 12.36 -22.75
C SER A 46 -1.45 11.59 -24.02
N VAL A 47 -1.71 10.29 -23.97
CA VAL A 47 -1.90 9.40 -25.13
C VAL A 47 -3.27 8.79 -25.00
N ALA A 48 -4.19 9.15 -25.88
CA ALA A 48 -5.58 8.72 -25.80
C ALA A 48 -6.09 8.16 -27.13
N ALA A 49 -6.86 7.09 -27.05
CA ALA A 49 -7.68 6.55 -28.13
C ALA A 49 -9.15 6.67 -27.74
N MET A 50 -9.92 7.46 -28.50
CA MET A 50 -11.31 7.81 -28.14
C MET A 50 -12.26 6.62 -28.32
N ASN A 51 -12.15 5.92 -29.44
CA ASN A 51 -12.99 4.76 -29.76
C ASN A 51 -12.20 3.46 -29.95
N GLY A 52 -10.87 3.53 -29.97
CA GLY A 52 -9.99 2.37 -30.10
C GLY A 52 -9.11 2.18 -28.87
N GLY A 53 -7.96 1.55 -29.11
CA GLY A 53 -7.03 1.11 -28.07
C GLY A 53 -5.70 1.84 -28.19
N VAL A 54 -4.95 1.87 -27.09
CA VAL A 54 -3.59 2.39 -27.05
C VAL A 54 -2.62 1.22 -26.96
N LEU A 55 -1.71 1.12 -27.93
CA LEU A 55 -0.57 0.21 -27.90
C LEU A 55 0.71 1.03 -27.84
N ILE A 56 1.51 0.83 -26.80
CA ILE A 56 2.83 1.45 -26.67
C ILE A 56 3.87 0.35 -26.53
N GLN A 57 4.84 0.34 -27.44
CA GLN A 57 5.92 -0.61 -27.49
C GLN A 57 7.26 0.12 -27.35
N SER A 58 8.09 -0.34 -26.42
CA SER A 58 9.45 0.13 -26.23
C SER A 58 10.47 -1.00 -26.32
N ASP A 59 11.53 -0.78 -27.10
CA ASP A 59 12.66 -1.71 -27.19
C ASP A 59 13.58 -1.68 -25.96
N ALA A 60 13.35 -0.75 -25.04
CA ALA A 60 14.00 -0.60 -23.74
C ALA A 60 12.94 -0.18 -22.70
N ASP A 61 13.02 1.03 -22.15
CA ASP A 61 12.14 1.46 -21.05
C ASP A 61 10.94 2.29 -21.52
N LEU A 62 9.80 2.07 -20.87
CA LEU A 62 8.59 2.87 -21.00
C LEU A 62 8.32 3.60 -19.68
N VAL A 63 8.37 4.93 -19.72
CA VAL A 63 8.22 5.79 -18.55
C VAL A 63 7.08 6.78 -18.77
N ASN A 64 6.06 6.71 -17.93
CA ASN A 64 4.99 7.70 -17.82
C ASN A 64 5.13 8.46 -16.49
N VAL A 65 5.27 9.78 -16.53
CA VAL A 65 5.42 10.65 -15.36
C VAL A 65 4.31 11.69 -15.39
N GLY A 66 3.29 11.54 -14.53
CA GLY A 66 2.16 12.46 -14.47
C GLY A 66 1.26 12.48 -15.72
N GLY A 67 1.50 11.62 -16.71
CA GLY A 67 0.74 11.58 -17.95
C GLY A 67 -0.49 10.65 -17.87
N LEU A 68 -1.44 10.88 -18.77
CA LEU A 68 -2.62 10.01 -18.96
C LEU A 68 -2.43 9.12 -20.20
N ILE A 69 -2.49 7.81 -20.02
CA ILE A 69 -2.55 6.82 -21.11
C ILE A 69 -3.92 6.16 -21.04
N GLN A 70 -4.76 6.39 -22.06
CA GLN A 70 -6.15 5.96 -22.03
C GLN A 70 -6.62 5.34 -23.34
N GLY A 71 -7.22 4.17 -23.28
CA GLY A 71 -7.93 3.57 -24.41
C GLY A 71 -9.31 3.07 -24.03
N LYS A 72 -10.06 2.64 -25.05
CA LYS A 72 -11.43 2.16 -24.91
C LYS A 72 -11.56 0.66 -25.16
N VAL A 73 -11.10 0.20 -26.32
CA VAL A 73 -11.21 -1.19 -26.77
C VAL A 73 -9.98 -1.60 -27.57
N ARG A 74 -9.56 -2.86 -27.51
CA ARG A 74 -8.36 -3.33 -28.23
C ARG A 74 -8.43 -3.14 -29.75
N ASN A 75 -7.27 -2.99 -30.39
CA ASN A 75 -7.15 -3.07 -31.84
C ASN A 75 -7.12 -4.54 -32.28
N ALA A 76 -8.26 -5.06 -32.74
CA ALA A 76 -8.35 -6.44 -33.24
C ALA A 76 -7.47 -6.72 -34.49
N GLY A 77 -7.06 -5.68 -35.22
CA GLY A 77 -6.16 -5.79 -36.36
C GLY A 77 -4.68 -5.89 -35.98
N GLN A 78 -4.33 -5.74 -34.70
CA GLN A 78 -2.96 -5.80 -34.20
C GLN A 78 -2.85 -6.82 -33.07
N SER A 79 -2.12 -7.92 -33.29
CA SER A 79 -2.02 -9.01 -32.31
C SER A 79 -1.37 -8.59 -30.99
N ALA A 80 -0.49 -7.59 -31.02
CA ALA A 80 0.12 -7.01 -29.83
C ALA A 80 -0.84 -6.13 -29.00
N SER A 81 -2.01 -5.75 -29.54
CA SER A 81 -3.02 -4.99 -28.80
C SER A 81 -3.91 -5.96 -28.01
N GLU A 82 -3.53 -6.24 -26.77
CA GLU A 82 -4.19 -7.21 -25.89
C GLU A 82 -5.32 -6.62 -25.02
N GLY A 83 -5.62 -5.34 -25.16
CA GLY A 83 -6.67 -4.67 -24.39
C GLY A 83 -6.90 -3.22 -24.83
N ALA A 84 -7.75 -2.49 -24.12
CA ALA A 84 -7.95 -1.05 -24.27
C ALA A 84 -6.62 -0.30 -24.17
N VAL A 85 -5.75 -0.70 -23.25
CA VAL A 85 -4.36 -0.23 -23.18
C VAL A 85 -3.44 -1.43 -23.10
N THR A 86 -2.44 -1.47 -23.96
CA THR A 86 -1.34 -2.44 -23.92
C THR A 86 0.00 -1.73 -23.90
N LEU A 87 0.76 -1.93 -22.82
CA LEU A 87 2.10 -1.39 -22.64
C LEU A 87 3.11 -2.53 -22.68
N ILE A 88 4.06 -2.47 -23.59
CA ILE A 88 5.10 -3.49 -23.75
C ILE A 88 6.46 -2.79 -23.72
N ALA A 89 7.33 -3.19 -22.80
CA ALA A 89 8.70 -2.71 -22.71
C ALA A 89 9.67 -3.88 -22.60
N ALA A 90 10.78 -3.86 -23.33
CA ALA A 90 11.83 -4.87 -23.16
C ALA A 90 12.57 -4.69 -21.81
N GLY A 91 12.62 -3.47 -21.30
CA GLY A 91 13.10 -3.09 -19.97
C GLY A 91 11.95 -2.86 -19.00
N VAL A 92 11.98 -1.73 -18.31
CA VAL A 92 11.05 -1.37 -17.24
C VAL A 92 9.80 -0.66 -17.80
N VAL A 93 8.65 -0.93 -17.19
CA VAL A 93 7.47 -0.05 -17.31
C VAL A 93 7.32 0.72 -16.01
N ARG A 94 7.44 2.04 -16.06
CA ARG A 94 7.32 2.92 -14.89
C ARG A 94 6.19 3.93 -15.07
N ASN A 95 5.28 3.96 -14.12
CA ASN A 95 4.16 4.89 -14.03
C ASN A 95 4.31 5.65 -12.70
N ASP A 96 4.79 6.89 -12.79
CA ASP A 96 5.11 7.73 -11.65
C ASP A 96 4.20 8.95 -11.61
N ALA A 97 3.93 9.42 -10.39
CA ALA A 97 3.31 10.70 -10.18
C ALA A 97 4.38 11.80 -10.18
N THR A 98 3.95 13.03 -10.44
CA THR A 98 4.71 14.22 -10.07
C THR A 98 4.21 14.74 -8.73
N ALA A 99 4.80 15.83 -8.24
CA ALA A 99 4.29 16.52 -7.06
C ALA A 99 2.84 17.03 -7.24
N SER A 100 2.35 17.19 -8.48
CA SER A 100 1.04 17.79 -8.75
C SER A 100 0.09 16.92 -9.57
N THR A 101 0.57 15.84 -10.19
CA THR A 101 -0.18 15.12 -11.22
C THR A 101 0.06 13.62 -11.14
N GLN A 102 -1.01 12.83 -11.28
CA GLN A 102 -0.94 11.36 -11.30
C GLN A 102 -0.47 10.85 -12.65
N GLY A 103 0.40 9.85 -12.63
CA GLY A 103 0.50 8.92 -13.76
C GLY A 103 -0.75 8.04 -13.79
N ILE A 104 -1.50 8.06 -14.89
CA ILE A 104 -2.72 7.27 -15.05
C ILE A 104 -2.62 6.41 -16.29
N VAL A 105 -2.85 5.11 -16.12
CA VAL A 105 -3.08 4.16 -17.21
C VAL A 105 -4.51 3.63 -17.06
N PHE A 106 -5.36 3.80 -18.07
CA PHE A 106 -6.79 3.50 -17.96
C PHE A 106 -7.40 2.84 -19.20
N GLY A 107 -8.04 1.69 -19.01
CA GLY A 107 -8.88 1.01 -20.01
C GLY A 107 -10.37 1.13 -19.69
N GLN A 108 -11.17 1.67 -20.61
CA GLN A 108 -12.58 1.99 -20.37
C GLN A 108 -13.56 0.83 -20.55
N ASP A 109 -13.43 0.03 -21.61
CA ASP A 109 -14.41 -1.03 -21.94
C ASP A 109 -13.73 -2.39 -22.22
N ASP A 110 -12.41 -2.46 -22.03
CA ASP A 110 -11.59 -3.63 -22.33
C ASP A 110 -10.33 -3.62 -21.43
N ASP A 111 -9.51 -4.67 -21.53
CA ASP A 111 -8.45 -4.96 -20.58
C ASP A 111 -7.33 -3.89 -20.56
N VAL A 112 -6.60 -3.84 -19.44
CA VAL A 112 -5.28 -3.19 -19.40
C VAL A 112 -4.23 -4.27 -19.22
N VAL A 113 -3.26 -4.27 -20.13
CA VAL A 113 -2.16 -5.24 -20.16
C VAL A 113 -0.83 -4.51 -20.12
N VAL A 114 0.01 -4.84 -19.15
CA VAL A 114 1.36 -4.29 -18.99
C VAL A 114 2.36 -5.44 -18.96
N ARG A 115 3.32 -5.42 -19.88
CA ARG A 115 4.39 -6.41 -20.02
C ARG A 115 5.75 -5.73 -19.96
N ALA A 116 6.59 -6.16 -19.03
CA ALA A 116 7.95 -5.65 -18.86
C ALA A 116 8.96 -6.79 -18.90
N GLY A 117 10.03 -6.64 -19.68
CA GLY A 117 11.19 -7.53 -19.61
C GLY A 117 12.08 -7.27 -18.39
N GLY A 118 11.90 -6.13 -17.72
CA GLY A 118 12.39 -5.80 -16.37
C GLY A 118 11.23 -5.67 -15.38
N ASP A 119 11.24 -4.60 -14.60
CA ASP A 119 10.27 -4.32 -13.53
C ASP A 119 9.01 -3.61 -14.06
N ILE A 120 7.90 -3.74 -13.32
CA ILE A 120 6.73 -2.86 -13.42
C ILE A 120 6.67 -2.03 -12.13
N VAL A 121 6.79 -0.71 -12.27
CA VAL A 121 6.75 0.23 -11.15
C VAL A 121 5.54 1.13 -11.29
N ASN A 122 4.66 1.10 -10.29
CA ASN A 122 3.58 2.07 -10.12
C ASN A 122 3.83 2.82 -8.81
N HIS A 123 4.34 4.04 -8.93
CA HIS A 123 4.75 4.87 -7.81
C HIS A 123 3.79 6.05 -7.68
N GLN A 124 3.05 6.07 -6.56
CA GLN A 124 2.03 7.10 -6.24
C GLN A 124 1.00 7.34 -7.37
N SER A 125 0.78 6.33 -8.21
CA SER A 125 0.08 6.43 -9.50
C SER A 125 -1.03 5.39 -9.66
N ARG A 126 -1.74 5.42 -10.79
CA ARG A 126 -2.93 4.58 -11.03
C ARG A 126 -2.83 3.76 -12.30
N ILE A 127 -3.11 2.47 -12.19
CA ILE A 127 -3.39 1.58 -13.32
C ILE A 127 -4.78 0.97 -13.11
N LEU A 128 -5.70 1.31 -14.00
CA LEU A 128 -7.13 1.09 -13.86
C LEU A 128 -7.67 0.35 -15.10
N SER A 129 -8.48 -0.68 -14.88
CA SER A 129 -9.19 -1.40 -15.94
C SER A 129 -10.65 -1.57 -15.56
N ASN A 130 -11.56 -1.15 -16.43
CA ASN A 130 -12.98 -1.51 -16.30
C ASN A 130 -13.28 -2.94 -16.76
N ALA A 131 -12.28 -3.68 -17.22
CA ALA A 131 -12.32 -5.11 -17.48
C ALA A 131 -11.26 -5.82 -16.62
N LYS A 132 -10.40 -6.64 -17.24
CA LYS A 132 -9.31 -7.34 -16.54
C LYS A 132 -8.06 -6.46 -16.51
N LEU A 133 -7.30 -6.55 -15.43
CA LEU A 133 -5.95 -6.01 -15.32
C LEU A 133 -4.92 -7.14 -15.35
N THR A 134 -3.94 -7.04 -16.24
CA THR A 134 -2.82 -8.00 -16.31
C THR A 134 -1.49 -7.27 -16.24
N LEU A 135 -0.69 -7.60 -15.22
CA LEU A 135 0.67 -7.10 -15.03
C LEU A 135 1.64 -8.30 -15.09
N ALA A 136 2.58 -8.27 -16.02
CA ALA A 136 3.57 -9.34 -16.20
C ALA A 136 4.98 -8.76 -16.35
N ALA A 137 5.76 -8.86 -15.29
CA ALA A 137 7.17 -8.49 -15.24
C ALA A 137 8.05 -9.74 -15.27
N ARG A 138 9.21 -9.69 -15.94
CA ARG A 138 10.28 -10.67 -15.70
C ARG A 138 11.12 -10.31 -14.48
N GLY A 139 11.16 -9.03 -14.13
CA GLY A 139 11.67 -8.50 -12.86
C GLY A 139 10.57 -8.45 -11.81
N ASP A 140 10.56 -7.41 -10.98
CA ASP A 140 9.64 -7.22 -9.86
C ASP A 140 8.43 -6.36 -10.25
N VAL A 141 7.33 -6.47 -9.48
CA VAL A 141 6.16 -5.60 -9.58
C VAL A 141 6.03 -4.79 -8.29
N PHE A 142 6.02 -3.47 -8.42
CA PHE A 142 5.93 -2.54 -7.31
C PHE A 142 4.68 -1.67 -7.42
N ASN A 143 3.89 -1.63 -6.35
CA ASN A 143 2.83 -0.66 -6.12
C ASN A 143 3.16 0.09 -4.83
N THR A 144 3.74 1.29 -4.93
CA THR A 144 4.50 1.90 -3.82
C THR A 144 4.12 3.35 -3.55
N LEU A 145 3.99 3.65 -2.26
CA LEU A 145 3.74 4.97 -1.72
C LEU A 145 4.96 5.41 -0.90
N ASP A 146 5.46 6.60 -1.18
CA ASP A 146 6.52 7.18 -0.35
C ASP A 146 5.99 7.65 1.00
N LYS A 147 6.85 7.46 2.00
CA LYS A 147 6.66 7.93 3.37
C LYS A 147 7.97 8.51 3.88
N THR A 148 7.86 9.65 4.56
CA THR A 148 8.97 10.18 5.36
C THR A 148 8.96 9.46 6.70
N ALA A 149 10.08 8.81 7.04
CA ALA A 149 10.21 8.10 8.30
C ALA A 149 10.12 9.06 9.50
N GLY A 150 9.51 8.60 10.59
CA GLY A 150 9.44 9.34 11.84
C GLY A 150 10.74 9.31 12.64
N ALA A 151 10.77 10.05 13.75
CA ALA A 151 11.90 10.08 14.67
C ALA A 151 12.21 8.70 15.28
N ASN A 152 13.46 8.52 15.75
CA ASN A 152 13.91 7.35 16.52
C ASN A 152 13.71 5.99 15.84
N GLY A 153 13.72 5.97 14.50
CA GLY A 153 13.46 4.76 13.72
C GLY A 153 12.05 4.22 13.94
N GLU A 154 11.09 5.11 14.21
CA GLU A 154 9.67 4.80 14.41
C GLU A 154 9.39 3.92 15.64
N ARG A 155 10.34 3.90 16.58
CA ARG A 155 10.24 3.16 17.83
C ARG A 155 9.72 4.05 18.95
N PRO A 156 8.92 3.51 19.88
CA PRO A 156 8.52 4.24 21.07
C PRO A 156 9.71 4.63 21.93
N VAL A 157 9.74 5.89 22.36
CA VAL A 157 10.74 6.43 23.29
C VAL A 157 10.05 6.76 24.61
N ALA A 158 10.42 6.02 25.65
CA ALA A 158 10.03 6.35 27.01
C ALA A 158 11.01 7.35 27.62
N TRP A 159 10.50 8.31 28.38
CA TRP A 159 11.32 9.31 29.05
C TRP A 159 10.83 9.57 30.48
N THR A 160 11.74 10.09 31.29
CA THR A 160 11.44 10.57 32.63
C THR A 160 12.16 11.90 32.86
N SER A 161 11.53 12.80 33.61
CA SER A 161 12.09 14.08 33.99
C SER A 161 11.68 14.40 35.42
N SER A 162 12.58 15.03 36.16
CA SER A 162 12.32 15.50 37.52
C SER A 162 12.76 16.94 37.67
N GLY A 163 11.89 17.80 38.16
CA GLY A 163 12.17 19.22 38.37
C GLY A 163 11.81 19.67 39.78
N THR A 164 12.63 20.56 40.35
CA THR A 164 12.34 21.19 41.65
C THR A 164 11.72 22.56 41.36
N ARG A 165 10.44 22.74 41.72
CA ARG A 165 9.72 23.99 41.39
C ARG A 165 9.55 24.92 42.61
N TRP A 166 9.51 24.38 43.83
CA TRP A 166 9.47 25.16 45.07
C TRP A 166 9.91 24.35 46.30
N LEU A 167 10.91 24.87 47.02
CA LEU A 167 11.56 24.49 48.31
C LEU A 167 11.64 23.00 48.76
N PHE A 168 10.63 22.14 48.56
CA PHE A 168 10.68 20.69 48.81
C PHE A 168 9.82 19.81 47.87
N LEU A 169 8.97 20.41 47.04
CA LEU A 169 8.07 19.67 46.15
C LEU A 169 8.77 19.37 44.81
N ARG A 170 9.00 18.08 44.56
CA ARG A 170 9.53 17.56 43.29
C ARG A 170 8.37 17.23 42.36
N ASN A 171 8.43 17.73 41.14
CA ASN A 171 7.57 17.26 40.08
C ASN A 171 8.28 16.10 39.36
N HIS A 172 7.60 14.97 39.26
CA HIS A 172 8.06 13.82 38.50
C HIS A 172 7.18 13.66 37.28
N SER A 173 7.78 13.70 36.10
CA SER A 173 7.12 13.52 34.83
C SER A 173 7.69 12.29 34.14
N ALA A 174 6.82 11.46 33.57
CA ALA A 174 7.21 10.34 32.73
C ALA A 174 6.29 10.27 31.53
N GLY A 175 6.81 9.87 30.39
CA GLY A 175 6.03 9.78 29.18
C GLY A 175 6.55 8.79 28.16
N LEU A 176 5.78 8.66 27.09
CA LEU A 176 6.09 7.85 25.92
C LEU A 176 5.72 8.64 24.68
N ASP A 177 6.68 8.72 23.76
CA ASP A 177 6.53 9.36 22.45
C ASP A 177 6.75 8.34 21.34
N VAL A 178 5.92 8.40 20.31
CA VAL A 178 6.06 7.62 19.09
C VAL A 178 5.84 8.56 17.92
N ASP A 179 6.70 8.48 16.93
CA ASP A 179 6.56 9.19 15.67
C ASP A 179 6.71 8.19 14.53
N TYR A 180 5.60 7.93 13.84
CA TYR A 180 5.57 7.10 12.63
C TYR A 180 5.80 7.94 11.37
N GLY A 181 6.11 9.23 11.48
CA GLY A 181 6.35 10.09 10.33
C GLY A 181 5.08 10.40 9.53
N SER A 182 5.25 10.70 8.25
CA SER A 182 4.17 11.23 7.42
C SER A 182 4.28 10.82 5.95
N ILE A 183 3.12 10.68 5.31
CA ILE A 183 3.04 10.62 3.84
C ILE A 183 3.06 12.07 3.31
N PRO A 184 3.78 12.36 2.21
CA PRO A 184 3.76 13.69 1.60
C PRO A 184 2.32 14.16 1.35
N GLN A 185 2.02 15.46 1.47
CA GLN A 185 0.66 15.97 1.23
C GLN A 185 0.15 15.66 -0.19
N THR A 186 1.07 15.56 -1.15
CA THR A 186 0.80 15.18 -2.54
C THR A 186 0.88 13.67 -2.77
N GLY A 187 1.23 12.91 -1.74
CA GLY A 187 1.38 11.48 -1.78
C GLY A 187 0.04 10.80 -1.97
N GLN A 188 -0.20 10.35 -3.19
CA GLN A 188 -1.44 9.70 -3.55
C GLN A 188 -1.25 8.20 -3.45
N VAL A 189 -2.23 7.55 -2.83
CA VAL A 189 -2.26 6.10 -2.71
C VAL A 189 -2.18 5.49 -4.12
N PRO A 190 -1.21 4.60 -4.39
CA PRO A 190 -1.07 4.00 -5.70
C PRO A 190 -2.08 2.85 -5.85
N TYR A 191 -2.65 2.72 -7.04
CA TYR A 191 -3.79 1.85 -7.30
C TYR A 191 -3.56 0.89 -8.46
N PHE A 192 -3.89 -0.37 -8.22
CA PHE A 192 -4.24 -1.35 -9.24
C PHE A 192 -5.71 -1.67 -9.09
N VAL A 193 -6.53 -1.32 -10.08
CA VAL A 193 -7.99 -1.58 -10.02
C VAL A 193 -8.44 -2.30 -11.28
N SER A 194 -9.28 -3.31 -11.10
CA SER A 194 -9.97 -4.02 -12.16
C SER A 194 -11.46 -4.21 -11.83
N GLN A 195 -12.31 -4.37 -12.84
CA GLN A 195 -13.70 -4.75 -12.60
C GLN A 195 -13.89 -6.27 -12.60
N THR A 196 -13.30 -6.98 -13.57
CA THR A 196 -13.59 -8.40 -13.83
C THR A 196 -12.48 -9.36 -13.39
N GLY A 197 -11.32 -8.84 -12.98
CA GLY A 197 -10.25 -9.62 -12.37
C GLY A 197 -8.88 -9.01 -12.54
N THR A 198 -7.94 -9.40 -11.67
CA THR A 198 -6.55 -8.93 -11.71
C THR A 198 -5.60 -10.12 -11.72
N ALA A 199 -4.61 -10.09 -12.61
CA ALA A 199 -3.50 -11.03 -12.66
C ALA A 199 -2.17 -10.27 -12.56
N ILE A 200 -1.35 -10.60 -11.56
CA ILE A 200 -0.04 -9.98 -11.34
C ILE A 200 1.02 -11.09 -11.31
N SER A 201 2.09 -10.91 -12.07
CA SER A 201 3.23 -11.84 -12.09
C SER A 201 4.57 -11.13 -12.16
N GLY A 202 5.53 -11.62 -11.38
CA GLY A 202 6.90 -11.10 -11.30
C GLY A 202 7.80 -11.98 -10.43
N ARG A 203 9.07 -11.62 -10.31
CA ARG A 203 10.02 -12.23 -9.38
C ARG A 203 9.58 -11.96 -7.94
N ASN A 204 9.40 -10.69 -7.59
CA ASN A 204 8.74 -10.26 -6.36
C ASN A 204 7.50 -9.42 -6.70
N VAL A 205 6.50 -9.46 -5.82
CA VAL A 205 5.33 -8.57 -5.91
C VAL A 205 5.19 -7.84 -4.59
N SER A 206 5.29 -6.51 -4.64
CA SER A 206 5.31 -5.63 -3.48
C SER A 206 4.21 -4.58 -3.57
N ASN A 207 3.31 -4.57 -2.58
CA ASN A 207 2.27 -3.56 -2.41
C ASN A 207 2.49 -2.83 -1.08
N VAL A 208 3.14 -1.68 -1.12
CA VAL A 208 3.56 -0.91 0.07
C VAL A 208 2.83 0.42 0.08
N GLY A 209 1.91 0.58 1.02
CA GLY A 209 1.03 1.76 1.09
C GLY A 209 0.08 1.90 -0.10
N GLY A 210 0.02 0.89 -0.98
CA GLY A 210 -0.84 0.84 -2.14
C GLY A 210 -2.12 0.03 -1.95
N GLN A 211 -2.98 0.05 -2.96
CA GLN A 211 -4.19 -0.75 -3.01
C GLN A 211 -4.33 -1.54 -4.30
N VAL A 212 -4.76 -2.80 -4.16
CA VAL A 212 -5.10 -3.70 -5.27
C VAL A 212 -6.55 -4.12 -5.12
N LEU A 213 -7.41 -3.72 -6.06
CA LEU A 213 -8.84 -3.96 -5.97
C LEU A 213 -9.37 -4.63 -7.25
N SER A 214 -10.18 -5.66 -7.05
CA SER A 214 -11.00 -6.25 -8.10
C SER A 214 -12.46 -6.22 -7.64
N ASN A 215 -13.30 -5.40 -8.26
CA ASN A 215 -14.66 -5.15 -7.77
C ASN A 215 -15.58 -6.38 -7.87
N GLY A 216 -15.51 -7.12 -8.97
CA GLY A 216 -16.39 -8.27 -9.23
C GLY A 216 -15.65 -9.55 -9.64
N GLY A 217 -14.32 -9.54 -9.65
CA GLY A 217 -13.52 -10.64 -10.16
C GLY A 217 -12.47 -11.17 -9.19
N ASP A 218 -11.82 -12.25 -9.62
CA ASP A 218 -10.74 -12.89 -8.88
C ASP A 218 -9.45 -12.06 -8.93
N ILE A 219 -8.61 -12.21 -7.91
CA ILE A 219 -7.24 -11.71 -7.91
C ILE A 219 -6.27 -12.90 -7.87
N ALA A 220 -5.37 -12.97 -8.84
CA ALA A 220 -4.28 -13.94 -8.89
C ALA A 220 -2.93 -13.22 -8.86
N ILE A 221 -2.11 -13.50 -7.86
CA ILE A 221 -0.76 -12.95 -7.71
C ILE A 221 0.24 -14.10 -7.70
N THR A 222 1.23 -14.04 -8.60
CA THR A 222 2.29 -15.02 -8.73
C THR A 222 3.65 -14.33 -8.60
N ALA A 223 4.26 -14.46 -7.42
CA ALA A 223 5.63 -14.05 -7.17
C ALA A 223 6.56 -15.28 -7.25
N ALA A 224 7.62 -15.21 -8.06
CA ALA A 224 8.59 -16.30 -8.10
C ALA A 224 9.33 -16.49 -6.75
N SER A 225 9.49 -15.42 -5.97
CA SER A 225 10.20 -15.42 -4.70
C SER A 225 9.33 -14.90 -3.55
N ILE A 226 9.11 -13.58 -3.45
CA ILE A 226 8.44 -12.96 -2.30
C ILE A 226 7.18 -12.21 -2.74
N PHE A 227 6.09 -12.45 -2.02
CA PHE A 227 4.93 -11.57 -1.99
C PHE A 227 4.97 -10.75 -0.69
N HIS A 228 4.94 -9.43 -0.82
CA HIS A 228 5.02 -8.49 0.30
C HIS A 228 3.88 -7.47 0.20
N ASN A 229 3.04 -7.42 1.22
CA ASN A 229 1.97 -6.44 1.35
C ASN A 229 2.13 -5.68 2.67
N GLU A 230 2.17 -4.36 2.61
CA GLU A 230 2.43 -3.53 3.79
C GLU A 230 1.54 -2.28 3.79
N ALA A 231 0.91 -2.01 4.94
CA ALA A 231 0.31 -0.72 5.21
C ALA A 231 1.33 0.19 5.90
N LEU A 232 1.35 1.47 5.51
CA LEU A 232 2.29 2.44 6.06
C LEU A 232 1.68 3.13 7.29
N PRO A 233 2.25 2.96 8.50
CA PRO A 233 1.82 3.72 9.66
C PRO A 233 2.31 5.17 9.55
N THR A 234 1.52 6.13 10.00
CA THR A 234 1.85 7.56 10.01
C THR A 234 1.26 8.24 11.24
N GLY A 235 1.69 9.46 11.52
CA GLY A 235 1.26 10.24 12.67
C GLY A 235 2.10 9.94 13.90
N SER A 236 1.67 10.50 15.04
CA SER A 236 2.43 10.43 16.29
C SER A 236 1.50 10.12 17.46
N ALA A 237 2.05 9.51 18.49
CA ALA A 237 1.38 9.31 19.76
C ALA A 237 2.22 9.89 20.90
N HIS A 238 1.56 10.64 21.78
CA HIS A 238 2.17 11.21 22.96
C HIS A 238 1.38 10.77 24.19
N PHE A 239 2.09 10.38 25.24
CA PHE A 239 1.53 10.21 26.57
C PHE A 239 2.47 10.81 27.59
N SER A 240 1.95 11.61 28.52
CA SER A 240 2.70 12.09 29.67
C SER A 240 1.89 12.03 30.93
N ARG A 241 2.57 11.74 32.03
CA ARG A 241 2.02 11.79 33.39
C ARG A 241 2.98 12.57 34.28
N SER A 242 2.44 13.59 34.94
CA SER A 242 3.19 14.44 35.87
C SER A 242 2.55 14.38 37.24
N CYS A 243 3.33 14.08 38.28
CA CYS A 243 2.85 13.98 39.66
C CYS A 243 3.67 14.91 40.57
N MET A 244 2.94 15.71 41.37
CA MET A 244 3.52 16.61 42.38
C MET A 244 2.81 16.46 43.73
N ILE A 245 1.50 16.73 43.76
CA ILE A 245 0.59 16.42 44.89
C ILE A 245 -0.59 15.61 44.33
N PHE A 246 -1.16 16.12 43.23
CA PHE A 246 -2.04 15.37 42.34
C PHE A 246 -1.28 14.96 41.09
N CYS A 247 -1.73 13.90 40.44
CA CYS A 247 -1.21 13.50 39.14
C CYS A 247 -2.08 14.10 38.04
N ARG A 248 -1.45 14.61 36.99
CA ARG A 248 -2.09 14.99 35.74
C ARG A 248 -1.58 14.07 34.65
N SER A 249 -2.47 13.67 33.76
CA SER A 249 -2.10 12.89 32.59
C SER A 249 -2.68 13.49 31.34
N GLU A 250 -1.91 13.40 30.26
CA GLU A 250 -2.23 13.87 28.93
C GLU A 250 -1.91 12.74 27.94
N ALA A 251 -2.77 12.56 26.94
CA ALA A 251 -2.59 11.58 25.89
C ALA A 251 -3.13 12.14 24.58
N SER A 252 -2.37 12.02 23.51
CA SER A 252 -2.82 12.32 22.15
C SER A 252 -2.31 11.25 21.18
N SER A 253 -3.07 11.00 20.12
CA SER A 253 -2.65 10.10 19.05
C SER A 253 -3.29 10.54 17.75
N THR A 254 -2.46 10.66 16.72
CA THR A 254 -2.87 10.82 15.31
C THR A 254 -2.48 9.59 14.48
N VAL A 255 -2.08 8.51 15.15
CA VAL A 255 -1.58 7.30 14.48
C VAL A 255 -2.66 6.69 13.59
N SER A 256 -2.30 6.50 12.33
CA SER A 256 -3.16 5.88 11.32
C SER A 256 -2.32 5.03 10.36
N THR A 257 -2.96 4.10 9.65
CA THR A 257 -2.33 3.26 8.63
C THR A 257 -2.90 3.59 7.25
N THR A 258 -2.03 3.75 6.26
CA THR A 258 -2.44 4.02 4.87
C THR A 258 -2.05 2.86 3.96
N GLY A 259 -2.99 2.45 3.10
CA GLY A 259 -2.75 1.43 2.07
C GLY A 259 -2.59 0.01 2.63
N GLY A 260 -1.84 -0.82 1.90
CA GLY A 260 -1.68 -2.24 2.20
C GLY A 260 -2.97 -3.04 2.02
N ALA A 261 -3.91 -2.55 1.20
CA ALA A 261 -5.20 -3.19 1.00
C ALA A 261 -5.21 -4.00 -0.30
N ILE A 262 -5.62 -5.26 -0.21
CA ILE A 262 -5.90 -6.11 -1.36
C ILE A 262 -7.30 -6.66 -1.18
N SER A 263 -8.19 -6.41 -2.14
CA SER A 263 -9.60 -6.82 -2.06
C SER A 263 -10.08 -7.44 -3.35
N ALA A 264 -10.37 -8.74 -3.31
CA ALA A 264 -10.99 -9.48 -4.41
C ALA A 264 -12.50 -9.62 -4.19
N GLY A 265 -13.31 -9.16 -5.14
CA GLY A 265 -14.74 -9.40 -5.20
C GLY A 265 -15.10 -10.87 -5.45
N GLY A 266 -14.16 -11.65 -6.01
CA GLY A 266 -14.23 -13.10 -6.12
C GLY A 266 -13.22 -13.80 -5.20
N ASN A 267 -12.56 -14.83 -5.74
CA ASN A 267 -11.50 -15.59 -5.08
C ASN A 267 -10.17 -14.83 -5.11
N LEU A 268 -9.30 -15.16 -4.15
CA LEU A 268 -7.95 -14.62 -4.09
C LEU A 268 -6.93 -15.75 -4.03
N ALA A 269 -6.03 -15.78 -5.01
CA ALA A 269 -4.93 -16.74 -5.08
C ALA A 269 -3.60 -16.00 -5.04
N ILE A 270 -2.75 -16.31 -4.05
CA ILE A 270 -1.37 -15.84 -3.96
C ILE A 270 -0.44 -17.04 -4.02
N ARG A 271 0.55 -17.00 -4.91
CA ARG A 271 1.65 -17.96 -4.98
C ARG A 271 2.97 -17.21 -4.81
N ALA A 272 3.78 -17.63 -3.84
CA ALA A 272 5.12 -17.12 -3.61
C ALA A 272 6.11 -18.29 -3.42
N GLY A 273 7.32 -18.19 -3.99
CA GLY A 273 8.31 -19.25 -3.89
C GLY A 273 8.92 -19.44 -2.50
N THR A 274 8.96 -18.37 -1.69
CA THR A 274 9.66 -18.38 -0.40
C THR A 274 8.80 -17.84 0.75
N LEU A 275 8.17 -16.68 0.56
CA LEU A 275 7.46 -15.96 1.61
C LEU A 275 6.26 -15.20 1.01
N ALA A 276 5.11 -15.32 1.67
CA ALA A 276 3.99 -14.41 1.50
C ALA A 276 3.75 -13.68 2.82
N GLU A 277 3.90 -12.37 2.86
CA GLU A 277 3.71 -11.60 4.10
C GLU A 277 2.75 -10.43 3.91
N ASN A 278 1.96 -10.21 4.97
CA ASN A 278 1.08 -9.07 5.12
C ASN A 278 1.39 -8.37 6.45
N ILE A 279 1.86 -7.13 6.37
CA ILE A 279 2.32 -6.33 7.51
C ILE A 279 1.42 -5.11 7.66
N GLY A 280 0.54 -5.10 8.67
CA GLY A 280 -0.42 -4.02 8.92
C GLY A 280 -1.48 -3.83 7.83
N GLY A 281 -1.35 -4.50 6.69
CA GLY A 281 -2.29 -4.47 5.58
C GLY A 281 -3.49 -5.38 5.79
N GLN A 282 -4.39 -5.36 4.83
CA GLN A 282 -5.60 -6.17 4.79
C GLN A 282 -5.65 -6.92 3.47
N VAL A 283 -5.65 -8.25 3.52
CA VAL A 283 -5.85 -9.11 2.35
C VAL A 283 -7.23 -9.73 2.48
N LEU A 284 -8.13 -9.38 1.58
CA LEU A 284 -9.54 -9.72 1.62
C LEU A 284 -9.97 -10.43 0.34
N SER A 285 -10.69 -11.53 0.50
CA SER A 285 -11.43 -12.18 -0.57
C SER A 285 -12.89 -12.28 -0.13
N VAL A 286 -13.82 -11.86 -0.98
CA VAL A 286 -15.24 -12.16 -0.76
C VAL A 286 -15.46 -13.68 -0.88
N GLY A 287 -14.84 -14.33 -1.87
CA GLY A 287 -14.88 -15.77 -2.09
C GLY A 287 -13.90 -16.56 -1.21
N SER A 288 -13.26 -17.57 -1.81
CA SER A 288 -12.23 -18.37 -1.14
C SER A 288 -10.83 -17.78 -1.35
N MET A 289 -9.97 -17.99 -0.35
CA MET A 289 -8.57 -17.55 -0.40
C MET A 289 -7.63 -18.75 -0.39
N THR A 290 -6.68 -18.78 -1.33
CA THR A 290 -5.60 -19.75 -1.36
C THR A 290 -4.25 -19.05 -1.38
N VAL A 291 -3.40 -19.34 -0.40
CA VAL A 291 -2.04 -18.81 -0.32
C VAL A 291 -1.06 -19.97 -0.36
N THR A 292 -0.20 -20.01 -1.38
CA THR A 292 0.80 -21.05 -1.58
C THR A 292 2.19 -20.46 -1.44
N ALA A 293 2.83 -20.71 -0.31
CA ALA A 293 4.21 -20.31 -0.03
C ALA A 293 4.75 -21.16 1.12
N PRO A 294 6.07 -21.46 1.19
CA PRO A 294 6.65 -22.17 2.33
C PRO A 294 6.29 -21.54 3.68
N LYS A 295 6.26 -20.20 3.74
CA LYS A 295 5.90 -19.42 4.91
C LYS A 295 4.90 -18.32 4.55
N VAL A 296 3.83 -18.21 5.32
CA VAL A 296 2.80 -17.16 5.21
C VAL A 296 2.73 -16.38 6.52
N ARG A 297 2.95 -15.06 6.50
CA ARG A 297 2.99 -14.22 7.71
C ARG A 297 1.81 -13.25 7.78
N ALA A 298 1.19 -13.22 8.96
CA ALA A 298 0.15 -12.28 9.36
C ALA A 298 0.70 -11.38 10.47
N VAL A 299 1.21 -10.19 10.11
CA VAL A 299 1.93 -9.30 11.03
C VAL A 299 1.12 -8.05 11.29
N GLY A 300 0.75 -7.80 12.54
CA GLY A 300 0.09 -6.57 12.96
C GLY A 300 1.11 -5.45 13.25
N ILE A 301 0.74 -4.21 12.92
CA ILE A 301 1.50 -3.02 13.31
C ILE A 301 0.93 -2.47 14.61
N THR A 302 1.79 -2.00 15.51
CA THR A 302 1.33 -1.35 16.75
C THR A 302 0.72 0.02 16.44
N GLY A 303 -0.58 0.14 16.59
CA GLY A 303 -1.31 1.40 16.60
C GLY A 303 -1.47 1.96 18.01
N TYR A 304 -1.76 3.26 18.10
CA TYR A 304 -1.99 3.95 19.37
C TYR A 304 -3.32 4.68 19.39
N THR A 305 -4.08 4.53 20.46
CA THR A 305 -5.35 5.25 20.67
C THR A 305 -5.32 6.00 22.00
N ALA A 306 -5.50 7.31 21.95
CA ALA A 306 -5.62 8.15 23.14
C ALA A 306 -7.07 8.23 23.60
N LEU A 307 -7.30 8.04 24.90
CA LEU A 307 -8.57 8.28 25.57
C LEU A 307 -8.32 9.30 26.67
N ALA A 308 -8.91 10.49 26.54
CA ALA A 308 -8.88 11.53 27.56
C ALA A 308 -10.31 11.90 27.97
N ARG A 309 -10.50 12.23 29.25
CA ARG A 309 -11.78 12.78 29.73
C ARG A 309 -11.51 14.05 30.51
N GLU A 310 -11.82 15.18 29.87
CA GLU A 310 -11.52 16.51 30.37
C GLU A 310 -12.70 17.17 31.10
N ARG A 311 -13.84 16.47 31.25
CA ARG A 311 -15.08 17.01 31.84
C ARG A 311 -15.52 16.23 33.09
N GLY A 312 -15.91 16.96 34.15
CA GLY A 312 -16.51 16.41 35.37
C GLY A 312 -15.91 16.98 36.67
N PHE A 313 -16.56 16.70 37.81
CA PHE A 313 -16.21 17.22 39.14
C PHE A 313 -14.77 16.86 39.59
N LYS A 314 -14.18 15.76 39.10
CA LYS A 314 -12.78 15.40 39.34
C LYS A 314 -11.76 16.25 38.55
N ALA A 315 -12.09 16.61 37.31
CA ALA A 315 -11.24 17.50 36.51
C ALA A 315 -11.18 18.90 37.13
N PHE A 316 -12.26 19.34 37.79
CA PHE A 316 -12.31 20.59 38.57
C PHE A 316 -11.33 20.61 39.77
N PHE A 317 -11.05 19.46 40.40
CA PHE A 317 -10.02 19.33 41.45
C PHE A 317 -8.61 19.05 40.91
N GLY A 318 -8.40 19.14 39.58
CA GLY A 318 -7.07 19.00 38.96
C GLY A 318 -6.58 17.57 38.70
N ASP A 319 -7.45 16.56 38.86
CA ASP A 319 -7.21 15.15 38.53
C ASP A 319 -7.70 14.88 37.10
N THR A 320 -6.84 15.18 36.10
CA THR A 320 -7.11 14.85 34.70
C THR A 320 -6.61 13.45 34.39
N TRP A 321 -7.50 12.59 33.90
CA TRP A 321 -7.16 11.24 33.48
C TRP A 321 -7.14 11.14 31.95
N ALA A 322 -5.99 10.71 31.45
CA ALA A 322 -5.77 10.32 30.07
C ALA A 322 -5.06 8.97 30.05
N ARG A 323 -5.38 8.13 29.07
CA ARG A 323 -4.75 6.84 28.82
C ARG A 323 -4.41 6.71 27.35
N LEU A 324 -3.23 6.19 27.08
CA LEU A 324 -2.84 5.75 25.74
C LEU A 324 -2.94 4.23 25.70
N TYR A 325 -3.52 3.68 24.65
CA TYR A 325 -3.60 2.23 24.42
C TYR A 325 -2.77 1.86 23.20
N ALA A 326 -1.92 0.85 23.34
CA ALA A 326 -1.24 0.21 22.22
C ALA A 326 -2.06 -1.00 21.77
N ALA A 327 -2.29 -1.16 20.48
CA ALA A 327 -3.02 -2.28 19.92
C ALA A 327 -2.42 -2.72 18.58
N ASP A 328 -2.46 -4.02 18.29
CA ASP A 328 -2.10 -4.52 16.97
C ASP A 328 -3.20 -4.20 15.95
N VAL A 329 -2.81 -3.58 14.84
CA VAL A 329 -3.67 -3.14 13.73
C VAL A 329 -3.24 -3.83 12.44
N GLY A 330 -4.22 -4.30 11.67
CA GLY A 330 -4.00 -4.95 10.38
C GLY A 330 -3.30 -6.30 10.46
N GLY A 331 -2.63 -6.69 9.37
CA GLY A 331 -1.98 -8.00 9.24
C GLY A 331 -2.97 -9.15 9.03
N ASN A 332 -4.19 -8.85 8.61
CA ASN A 332 -5.27 -9.83 8.47
C ASN A 332 -5.36 -10.39 7.06
N TRP A 333 -5.61 -11.70 6.99
CA TRP A 333 -5.97 -12.42 5.78
C TRP A 333 -7.38 -12.96 5.98
N SER A 334 -8.33 -12.54 5.16
CA SER A 334 -9.75 -12.83 5.39
C SER A 334 -10.46 -13.31 4.12
N ALA A 335 -11.09 -14.47 4.22
CA ALA A 335 -12.04 -14.98 3.24
C ALA A 335 -13.47 -14.86 3.82
N ILE A 336 -14.31 -13.96 3.28
CA ILE A 336 -15.60 -13.62 3.91
C ILE A 336 -16.59 -14.79 3.81
N THR A 337 -16.81 -15.29 2.60
CA THR A 337 -17.82 -16.33 2.32
C THR A 337 -17.20 -17.70 2.07
N GLY A 338 -15.89 -17.78 1.87
CA GLY A 338 -15.16 -19.02 1.58
C GLY A 338 -14.21 -19.47 2.68
N GLY A 339 -13.42 -20.51 2.37
CA GLY A 339 -12.32 -20.99 3.20
C GLY A 339 -11.02 -20.25 2.89
N LEU A 340 -10.14 -20.20 3.89
CA LEU A 340 -8.75 -19.76 3.76
C LEU A 340 -7.85 -21.01 3.81
N THR A 341 -7.14 -21.28 2.72
CA THR A 341 -6.22 -22.40 2.58
C THR A 341 -4.79 -21.91 2.42
N ILE A 342 -3.90 -22.36 3.31
CA ILE A 342 -2.47 -22.10 3.27
C ILE A 342 -1.75 -23.40 2.87
N ASN A 343 -1.17 -23.42 1.67
CA ASN A 343 -0.26 -24.47 1.23
C ASN A 343 1.16 -24.13 1.69
N GLY A 344 1.41 -24.36 2.98
CA GLY A 344 2.64 -24.02 3.69
C GLY A 344 2.41 -23.90 5.20
N GLN A 345 3.29 -23.18 5.88
CA GLN A 345 3.14 -22.84 7.30
C GLN A 345 2.57 -21.41 7.46
N GLY A 346 1.50 -21.27 8.22
CA GLY A 346 1.01 -19.96 8.67
C GLY A 346 1.77 -19.49 9.91
N GLN A 347 2.11 -18.21 9.99
CA GLN A 347 2.70 -17.56 11.16
C GLN A 347 1.89 -16.32 11.54
N ILE A 348 1.42 -16.26 12.78
CA ILE A 348 0.71 -15.10 13.34
C ILE A 348 1.65 -14.31 14.25
N GLU A 349 1.75 -13.00 14.00
CA GLU A 349 2.49 -12.02 14.79
C GLU A 349 1.65 -10.74 14.92
N GLY A 350 0.61 -10.76 15.76
CA GLY A 350 -0.32 -9.64 15.92
C GLY A 350 -1.40 -9.51 14.82
N GLY A 351 -1.29 -10.25 13.72
CA GLY A 351 -2.29 -10.34 12.65
C GLY A 351 -3.34 -11.44 12.88
N SER A 352 -4.00 -11.86 11.79
CA SER A 352 -4.99 -12.96 11.83
C SER A 352 -5.14 -13.68 10.48
N PHE A 353 -5.62 -14.93 10.55
CA PHE A 353 -6.13 -15.70 9.41
C PHE A 353 -7.60 -16.03 9.70
N ASP A 354 -8.50 -15.53 8.87
CA ASP A 354 -9.95 -15.59 9.08
C ASP A 354 -10.65 -16.17 7.84
N GLY A 355 -11.62 -17.05 8.05
CA GLY A 355 -12.45 -17.65 7.01
C GLY A 355 -13.48 -18.62 7.60
N GLN A 356 -14.44 -19.10 6.81
CA GLN A 356 -15.39 -20.13 7.27
C GLN A 356 -14.65 -21.39 7.73
N THR A 357 -13.58 -21.72 7.03
CA THR A 357 -12.58 -22.71 7.43
C THR A 357 -11.20 -22.12 7.24
N VAL A 358 -10.27 -22.44 8.12
CA VAL A 358 -8.87 -22.04 8.02
C VAL A 358 -8.03 -23.30 8.07
N THR A 359 -7.29 -23.59 7.01
CA THR A 359 -6.43 -24.77 6.92
C THR A 359 -5.02 -24.36 6.51
N ALA A 360 -4.02 -25.05 7.08
CA ALA A 360 -2.63 -24.87 6.72
C ALA A 360 -1.93 -26.22 6.66
N SER A 361 -1.27 -26.55 5.55
CA SER A 361 -0.67 -27.88 5.35
C SER A 361 0.41 -28.20 6.39
N ASN A 362 1.16 -27.19 6.84
CA ASN A 362 2.21 -27.32 7.85
C ASN A 362 1.83 -26.64 9.18
N GLY A 363 0.52 -26.49 9.43
CA GLY A 363 -0.02 -25.87 10.63
C GLY A 363 0.14 -24.35 10.69
N ILE A 364 -0.38 -23.77 11.78
CA ILE A 364 -0.31 -22.33 12.08
C ILE A 364 0.44 -22.18 13.40
N VAL A 365 1.49 -21.34 13.39
CA VAL A 365 2.28 -20.99 14.58
C VAL A 365 1.95 -19.56 14.99
N THR A 366 1.53 -19.38 16.24
CA THR A 366 1.32 -18.05 16.82
C THR A 366 2.56 -17.63 17.61
N VAL A 367 3.36 -16.73 17.03
CA VAL A 367 4.54 -16.14 17.69
C VAL A 367 4.10 -15.09 18.70
N ARG A 368 3.14 -14.24 18.30
CA ARG A 368 2.48 -13.26 19.17
C ARG A 368 1.02 -13.18 18.81
N ALA A 369 0.14 -13.40 19.80
CA ALA A 369 -1.28 -13.16 19.61
C ALA A 369 -1.58 -11.65 19.50
N LYS A 370 -2.66 -11.31 18.80
CA LYS A 370 -3.14 -9.93 18.70
C LYS A 370 -3.37 -9.33 20.10
N SER A 371 -2.73 -8.21 20.39
CA SER A 371 -2.74 -7.56 21.70
C SER A 371 -3.45 -6.20 21.68
N ARG A 372 -4.08 -5.85 22.80
CA ARG A 372 -4.51 -4.48 23.11
C ARG A 372 -4.30 -4.21 24.59
N GLN A 373 -3.38 -3.32 24.92
CA GLN A 373 -2.97 -3.05 26.30
C GLN A 373 -2.83 -1.55 26.55
N PRO A 374 -3.15 -1.06 27.78
CA PRO A 374 -2.84 0.31 28.15
C PRO A 374 -1.32 0.51 28.21
N VAL A 375 -0.83 1.63 27.68
CA VAL A 375 0.55 2.05 27.86
C VAL A 375 0.76 2.40 29.33
N SER A 376 1.65 1.67 30.00
CA SER A 376 2.13 2.03 31.33
C SER A 376 3.48 2.71 31.20
N VAL A 377 3.59 3.89 31.80
CA VAL A 377 4.88 4.53 32.05
C VAL A 377 5.08 4.42 33.55
N GLU A 378 5.75 3.36 33.98
CA GLU A 378 6.06 3.19 35.40
C GLU A 378 7.05 4.28 35.82
N SER A 379 6.61 5.15 36.74
CA SER A 379 7.54 5.92 37.55
C SER A 379 8.25 4.93 38.46
N ARG A 380 9.48 4.52 38.12
CA ARG A 380 10.33 3.80 39.08
C ARG A 380 10.68 4.74 40.23
N VAL A 381 9.78 4.85 41.20
CA VAL A 381 10.08 5.35 42.54
C VAL A 381 10.47 4.12 43.35
N GLY A 382 11.77 3.82 43.38
CA GLY A 382 12.39 2.94 44.37
C GLY A 382 12.04 1.45 44.31
N LEU A 383 13.06 0.65 43.95
CA LEU A 383 13.28 -0.76 44.29
C LEU A 383 12.31 -1.81 43.71
N THR A 384 12.96 -2.80 43.06
CA THR A 384 12.49 -4.13 42.62
C THR A 384 11.53 -4.22 41.42
N SER A 385 12.10 -4.47 40.24
CA SER A 385 11.59 -5.48 39.28
C SER A 385 12.70 -5.81 38.25
N TRP A 386 13.61 -6.68 38.66
CA TRP A 386 14.16 -7.69 37.76
C TRP A 386 13.17 -8.86 37.77
N LEU A 387 13.09 -9.60 36.67
CA LEU A 387 12.08 -10.61 36.34
C LEU A 387 10.88 -9.98 35.64
N TRP A 388 10.89 -9.96 34.31
CA TRP A 388 10.18 -10.91 33.44
C TRP A 388 10.89 -10.88 32.06
N GLN A 389 11.41 -12.04 31.64
CA GLN A 389 11.98 -12.33 30.32
C GLN A 389 10.92 -12.95 29.44
#